data_AF-A0A348AMD5-F1
#
_entry.id   AF-A0A348AMD5-F1
#
_cell.length_a   1.000
_cell.length_b   1.000
_cell.length_c   1.000
_cell.angle_alpha   90.00
_cell.angle_beta   90.00
_cell.angle_gamma   90.00
#
_symmetry.space_group_name_H-M   'P 1'
#
loop_
_entity.id
_entity.type
_entity.pdbx_description
1 polymer ?
#
loop_
_entity_poly.entity_id
_entity_poly.type
_entity_poly.pdbx_seq_one_letter_code
_entity_poly.pdbx_strand_id
1 'polypeptide(L)'
;MSIIRVEKQQKYTCVSNVPLRDARLSLKARGLITYCLSLPDNWTYSVSGLVKVIGTEGKSSIQSALHELEACGYLIRRRLHDNSGKFTGTEYVLYEEPQIQAEQPFTENRSMAVSEEKEPFTDFPSTVNPPTAKPSTENQPLQNTYS
;
A
#
# COMPACT_ATOMS: atom_id res chain seq x y z
N MET A 1 22.79 -1.54 17.71
CA MET A 1 21.67 -2.25 18.39
C MET A 1 22.11 -3.68 18.68
N SER A 2 21.74 -4.20 19.85
CA SER A 2 21.95 -5.60 20.24
C SER A 2 20.61 -6.35 20.21
N ILE A 3 20.61 -7.59 19.74
CA ILE A 3 19.41 -8.45 19.69
C ILE A 3 19.62 -9.58 20.69
N ILE A 4 18.68 -9.72 21.64
CA ILE A 4 18.63 -10.86 22.56
C ILE A 4 17.58 -11.83 22.03
N ARG A 5 17.98 -13.07 21.77
CA ARG A 5 17.08 -14.13 21.30
C ARG A 5 16.77 -15.07 22.46
N VAL A 6 15.48 -15.39 22.61
CA VAL A 6 15.00 -16.35 23.62
C VAL A 6 14.48 -17.57 22.87
N GLU A 7 14.90 -18.76 23.29
CA GLU A 7 14.34 -20.00 22.80
C GLU A 7 12.87 -20.11 23.25
N LYS A 8 11.95 -20.28 22.30
CA LYS A 8 10.52 -20.38 22.57
C LYS A 8 10.13 -21.85 22.60
N GLN A 9 9.51 -22.29 23.69
CA GLN A 9 9.03 -23.68 23.84
C GLN A 9 7.50 -23.80 23.76
N GLN A 10 6.76 -22.71 23.94
CA GLN A 10 5.29 -22.69 23.92
C GLN A 10 4.76 -21.29 23.60
N LYS A 11 3.51 -21.21 23.11
CA LYS A 11 2.80 -19.95 22.79
C LYS A 11 3.57 -19.04 21.82
N TYR A 12 4.08 -19.60 20.73
CA TYR A 12 4.74 -18.86 19.66
C TYR A 12 4.14 -19.26 18.31
N THR A 13 4.27 -18.36 17.34
CA THR A 13 3.87 -18.60 15.95
C THR A 13 5.13 -18.65 15.09
N CYS A 14 5.31 -19.73 14.36
CA CYS A 14 6.31 -19.79 13.28
C CYS A 14 5.67 -19.20 12.02
N VAL A 15 6.27 -18.15 11.49
CA VAL A 15 5.85 -17.52 10.23
C VAL A 15 7.01 -17.50 9.25
N SER A 16 6.73 -17.63 7.96
CA SER A 16 7.74 -17.49 6.91
C SER A 16 8.43 -16.12 6.97
N ASN A 17 9.72 -16.09 6.62
CA ASN A 17 10.45 -14.83 6.49
C ASN A 17 10.08 -14.05 5.21
N VAL A 18 9.37 -14.67 4.26
CA VAL A 18 9.05 -14.06 2.97
C VAL A 18 8.26 -12.76 3.13
N PRO A 19 7.07 -12.72 3.75
CA PRO A 19 6.34 -11.47 3.93
C PRO A 19 7.08 -10.50 4.87
N LEU A 20 7.84 -11.01 5.84
CA LEU A 20 8.60 -10.17 6.78
C LEU A 20 9.77 -9.42 6.13
N ARG A 21 10.33 -9.97 5.05
CA ARG A 21 11.47 -9.41 4.31
C ARG A 21 11.08 -8.78 2.98
N ASP A 22 9.81 -8.89 2.57
CA ASP A 22 9.33 -8.26 1.34
C ASP A 22 9.34 -6.72 1.47
N ALA A 23 10.21 -6.08 0.69
CA ALA A 23 10.38 -4.64 0.68
C ALA A 23 9.14 -3.88 0.15
N ARG A 24 8.25 -4.56 -0.58
CA ARG A 24 6.99 -3.97 -1.08
C ARG A 24 5.98 -3.75 0.03
N LEU A 25 6.11 -4.47 1.14
CA LEU A 25 5.21 -4.35 2.29
C LEU A 25 5.71 -3.33 3.31
N SER A 26 4.80 -2.47 3.76
CA SER A 26 4.92 -1.63 4.93
C SER A 26 4.98 -2.46 6.22
N LEU A 27 5.60 -1.93 7.27
CA LEU A 27 5.65 -2.60 8.57
C LEU A 27 4.25 -2.91 9.14
N LYS A 28 3.25 -2.09 8.78
CA LYS A 28 1.86 -2.32 9.16
C LYS A 28 1.31 -3.58 8.48
N ALA A 29 1.48 -3.71 7.17
CA ALA A 29 1.04 -4.91 6.45
C ALA A 29 1.77 -6.17 6.92
N ARG A 30 3.09 -6.08 7.16
CA ARG A 30 3.89 -7.18 7.75
C ARG A 30 3.40 -7.58 9.13
N GLY A 31 3.10 -6.60 9.98
CA GLY A 31 2.52 -6.84 11.31
C GLY A 31 1.15 -7.51 11.22
N LEU A 32 0.29 -7.03 10.31
CA LEU A 32 -1.05 -7.57 10.11
C LEU A 32 -1.02 -9.03 9.64
N ILE A 33 -0.26 -9.38 8.59
CA ILE A 33 -0.20 -10.76 8.11
C ILE A 33 0.37 -11.70 9.18
N THR A 34 1.40 -11.28 9.91
CA THR A 34 2.00 -12.07 11.00
C THR A 34 1.00 -12.31 12.13
N TYR A 35 0.21 -11.29 12.48
CA TYR A 35 -0.84 -11.43 13.47
C TYR A 35 -1.94 -12.37 12.99
N CYS A 36 -2.40 -12.22 11.75
CA CYS A 36 -3.40 -13.13 11.17
C CYS A 36 -2.92 -14.59 11.20
N LEU A 37 -1.67 -14.87 10.82
CA LEU A 37 -1.08 -16.23 10.87
C LEU A 37 -0.95 -16.79 12.30
N SER A 38 -1.09 -15.96 13.34
CA SER A 38 -1.12 -16.41 14.74
C SER A 38 -2.51 -16.81 15.24
N LEU A 39 -3.56 -16.49 14.47
CA LEU A 39 -4.94 -16.82 14.82
C LEU A 39 -5.24 -18.31 14.53
N PRO A 40 -6.26 -18.90 15.19
CA PRO A 40 -6.69 -20.27 14.91
C PRO A 40 -7.11 -20.48 13.45
N ASP A 41 -6.90 -21.68 12.91
CA ASP A 41 -7.20 -22.03 11.50
C ASP A 41 -8.67 -21.83 11.11
N ASN A 42 -9.59 -21.91 12.08
CA ASN A 42 -11.02 -21.71 11.86
C ASN A 42 -11.45 -20.24 11.95
N TRP A 43 -10.51 -19.30 11.99
CA TRP A 43 -10.82 -17.88 12.08
C TRP A 43 -11.40 -17.34 10.77
N THR A 44 -12.61 -16.78 10.83
CA THR A 44 -13.22 -16.10 9.69
C THR A 44 -12.73 -14.66 9.58
N TYR A 45 -11.81 -14.40 8.65
CA TYR A 45 -11.26 -13.06 8.44
C TYR A 45 -12.32 -12.11 7.88
N SER A 46 -12.72 -11.14 8.72
CA SER A 46 -13.50 -9.98 8.32
C SER A 46 -12.84 -8.72 8.88
N VAL A 47 -13.01 -7.58 8.21
CA VAL A 47 -12.44 -6.30 8.68
C VAL A 47 -12.92 -5.98 10.10
N SER A 48 -14.22 -6.13 10.36
CA SER A 48 -14.80 -5.86 11.69
C SER A 48 -14.27 -6.81 12.77
N GLY A 49 -14.08 -8.09 12.42
CA GLY A 49 -13.47 -9.08 13.32
C GLY A 49 -12.04 -8.71 13.67
N LEU A 50 -11.23 -8.35 12.68
CA LEU A 50 -9.84 -7.93 12.86
C LEU A 50 -9.71 -6.67 13.72
N VAL A 51 -10.55 -5.66 13.48
CA VAL A 51 -10.60 -4.45 14.32
C VAL A 51 -10.87 -4.81 15.78
N LYS A 52 -11.81 -5.74 16.03
CA LYS A 52 -12.20 -6.13 17.38
C LYS A 52 -11.08 -6.88 18.12
N VAL A 53 -10.36 -7.78 17.45
CA VAL A 53 -9.29 -8.58 18.10
C VAL A 53 -7.98 -7.82 18.25
N ILE A 54 -7.64 -6.96 17.28
CA ILE A 54 -6.42 -6.14 17.36
C ILE A 54 -6.63 -5.00 18.37
N GLY A 55 -7.80 -4.37 18.37
CA GLY A 55 -8.25 -3.39 19.36
C GLY A 55 -7.53 -2.03 19.34
N THR A 56 -6.26 -1.97 18.96
CA THR A 56 -5.45 -0.75 18.93
C THR A 56 -5.44 -0.05 17.57
N GLU A 57 -5.73 -0.78 16.50
CA GLU A 57 -5.70 -0.27 15.13
C GLU A 57 -7.10 0.13 14.66
N GLY A 58 -7.18 1.31 14.03
CA GLY A 58 -8.44 1.79 13.44
C GLY A 58 -8.84 0.98 12.20
N LYS A 59 -10.15 0.99 11.90
CA LYS A 59 -10.72 0.30 10.72
C LYS A 59 -10.02 0.68 9.41
N SER A 60 -9.76 1.96 9.19
CA SER A 60 -9.07 2.46 7.98
C SER A 60 -7.64 1.93 7.89
N SER A 61 -6.92 1.88 9.01
CA SER A 61 -5.56 1.34 9.10
C SER A 61 -5.52 -0.12 8.67
N ILE A 62 -6.40 -0.95 9.23
CA ILE A 62 -6.52 -2.37 8.88
C ILE A 62 -6.92 -2.53 7.41
N GLN A 63 -7.88 -1.76 6.90
CA GLN A 63 -8.29 -1.83 5.49
C GLN A 63 -7.15 -1.48 4.54
N SER A 64 -6.36 -0.45 4.86
CA SER A 64 -5.19 -0.07 4.04
C SER A 64 -4.15 -1.18 3.98
N ALA A 65 -3.88 -1.85 5.11
CA ALA A 65 -2.93 -2.95 5.17
C ALA A 65 -3.44 -4.19 4.42
N LEU A 66 -4.74 -4.51 4.50
CA LEU A 66 -5.33 -5.61 3.71
C LEU A 66 -5.23 -5.34 2.20
N HIS A 67 -5.48 -4.10 1.78
CA HIS A 67 -5.36 -3.73 0.36
C HIS A 67 -3.91 -3.83 -0.14
N GLU A 68 -2.95 -3.45 0.70
CA GLU A 68 -1.52 -3.58 0.39
C GLU A 68 -1.09 -5.05 0.26
N LEU A 69 -1.57 -5.91 1.17
CA LEU A 69 -1.34 -7.36 1.10
C LEU A 69 -1.95 -7.97 -0.17
N GLU A 70 -3.13 -7.52 -0.57
CA GLU A 70 -3.79 -7.92 -1.82
C GLU A 70 -2.95 -7.52 -3.04
N ALA A 71 -2.53 -6.25 -3.10
CA ALA A 71 -1.69 -5.73 -4.18
C ALA A 71 -0.33 -6.44 -4.32
N CYS A 72 0.22 -6.94 -3.22
CA CYS A 72 1.48 -7.69 -3.21
C CYS A 72 1.31 -9.20 -3.44
N GLY A 73 0.07 -9.69 -3.57
CA GLY A 73 -0.27 -11.10 -3.82
C GLY A 73 -0.40 -11.97 -2.58
N TYR A 74 -0.27 -11.42 -1.37
CA TYR A 74 -0.39 -12.18 -0.12
C TYR A 74 -1.83 -12.40 0.33
N LEU A 75 -2.78 -11.70 -0.28
CA LEU A 75 -4.19 -11.79 0.05
C LEU A 75 -5.03 -11.91 -1.22
N ILE A 76 -6.05 -12.77 -1.17
CA ILE A 76 -7.11 -12.85 -2.17
C ILE A 76 -8.44 -12.56 -1.49
N ARG A 77 -9.22 -11.65 -2.09
CA ARG A 77 -10.57 -11.32 -1.64
C ARG A 77 -11.61 -12.16 -2.38
N ARG A 78 -12.43 -12.93 -1.65
CA ARG A 78 -13.56 -13.69 -2.20
C ARG A 78 -14.89 -13.06 -1.78
N ARG A 79 -15.79 -12.80 -2.74
CA ARG A 79 -17.17 -12.40 -2.44
C ARG A 79 -17.99 -13.64 -2.15
N LEU A 80 -18.67 -13.65 -1.01
CA LEU A 80 -19.56 -14.73 -0.63
C LEU A 80 -20.98 -14.39 -1.07
N HIS A 81 -21.60 -15.35 -1.76
CA HIS A 81 -23.00 -15.30 -2.16
C HIS A 81 -23.77 -16.43 -1.47
N ASP A 82 -25.04 -16.19 -1.13
CA ASP A 82 -25.91 -17.26 -0.67
C ASP A 82 -26.41 -18.13 -1.85
N ASN A 83 -27.18 -19.18 -1.54
CA ASN A 83 -27.77 -20.07 -2.55
C ASN A 83 -28.76 -19.35 -3.49
N SER A 84 -29.16 -18.12 -3.15
CA SER A 84 -30.03 -17.26 -3.97
C SER A 84 -29.23 -16.25 -4.79
N GLY A 85 -27.89 -16.29 -4.73
CA GLY A 85 -26.98 -15.35 -5.40
C GLY A 85 -26.80 -14.02 -4.68
N LYS A 86 -27.41 -13.82 -3.50
CA LYS A 86 -27.33 -12.57 -2.75
C LYS A 86 -25.98 -12.45 -2.05
N PHE A 87 -25.36 -11.27 -2.14
CA PHE A 87 -24.14 -10.96 -1.43
C PHE A 87 -24.33 -11.11 0.08
N THR A 88 -23.52 -11.98 0.69
CA THR A 88 -23.56 -12.31 2.11
C THR A 88 -22.33 -11.79 2.85
N GLY A 89 -21.20 -11.60 2.15
CA GLY A 89 -20.02 -11.04 2.77
C GLY A 89 -18.76 -11.09 1.91
N THR A 90 -17.65 -10.74 2.52
CA THR A 90 -16.32 -10.85 1.95
C THR A 90 -15.50 -11.77 2.84
N GLU A 91 -14.83 -12.73 2.23
CA GLU A 91 -13.82 -13.57 2.85
C GLU A 91 -12.44 -13.15 2.34
N TYR A 92 -11.45 -13.20 3.22
CA TYR A 92 -10.06 -12.94 2.89
C TYR A 92 -9.26 -14.23 3.05
N VAL A 93 -8.53 -14.61 2.01
CA VAL A 93 -7.62 -15.76 2.00
C VAL A 93 -6.20 -15.23 2.01
N LEU A 94 -5.43 -15.57 3.06
CA LEU A 94 -4.04 -15.17 3.22
C LEU A 94 -3.10 -16.29 2.77
N TYR A 95 -1.97 -15.90 2.20
CA TYR A 95 -0.90 -16.80 1.78
C TYR A 95 0.42 -16.33 2.36
N GLU A 96 1.27 -17.26 2.79
CA GLU A 96 2.64 -16.91 3.21
C GLU A 96 3.55 -16.56 2.03
N GLU A 97 3.23 -17.08 0.85
CA GLU A 97 3.93 -16.78 -0.40
C GLU A 97 3.03 -15.94 -1.31
N PRO A 98 3.58 -14.93 -2.00
CA PRO A 98 2.80 -14.09 -2.90
C PRO A 98 2.26 -14.93 -4.06
N GLN A 99 0.94 -14.89 -4.24
CA GLN A 99 0.28 -15.56 -5.36
C GLN A 99 0.44 -14.72 -6.61
N ILE A 100 0.84 -15.35 -7.72
CA ILE A 100 0.85 -14.72 -9.04
C ILE A 100 -0.61 -14.52 -9.46
N GLN A 101 -1.17 -13.35 -9.15
CA GLN A 101 -2.48 -12.99 -9.64
C GLN A 101 -2.33 -12.52 -11.08
N ALA A 102 -2.83 -13.31 -12.04
CA ALA A 102 -3.19 -12.76 -13.34
C ALA A 102 -4.22 -11.67 -13.07
N GLU A 103 -3.85 -10.42 -13.36
CA GLU A 103 -4.61 -9.19 -13.11
C GLU A 103 -6.12 -9.41 -13.24
N GLN A 104 -6.80 -9.58 -12.12
CA GLN A 104 -8.23 -9.35 -12.03
C GLN A 104 -8.44 -8.52 -10.78
N PRO A 105 -8.19 -7.21 -10.85
CA PRO A 105 -8.68 -6.35 -9.80
C PRO A 105 -10.21 -6.39 -9.93
N PHE A 106 -10.88 -7.10 -9.02
CA PHE A 106 -12.33 -6.96 -8.82
C PHE A 106 -12.60 -5.59 -8.16
N THR A 107 -12.16 -4.53 -8.83
CA THR A 107 -12.58 -3.16 -8.58
C THR A 107 -14.01 -3.12 -9.05
N GLU A 108 -14.92 -3.04 -8.08
CA GLU A 108 -16.29 -2.65 -8.33
C GLU A 108 -16.26 -1.36 -9.13
N ASN A 109 -16.82 -1.39 -10.35
CA ASN A 109 -17.10 -0.22 -11.17
C ASN A 109 -17.80 0.82 -10.29
N ARG A 110 -17.04 1.77 -9.75
CA ARG A 110 -17.57 3.10 -9.50
C ARG A 110 -17.62 3.76 -10.87
N SER A 111 -18.73 3.55 -11.57
CA SER A 111 -19.13 4.39 -12.70
C SER A 111 -19.28 5.81 -12.18
N MET A 112 -18.18 6.56 -12.09
CA MET A 112 -18.24 8.00 -12.26
C MET A 112 -18.55 8.20 -13.73
N ALA A 113 -19.75 8.71 -14.02
CA ALA A 113 -20.10 9.14 -15.35
C ALA A 113 -18.97 10.03 -15.89
N VAL A 114 -18.25 9.52 -16.88
CA VAL A 114 -17.37 10.30 -17.73
C VAL A 114 -18.27 11.24 -18.50
N SER A 115 -18.28 12.50 -18.10
CA SER A 115 -18.64 13.59 -19.00
C SER A 115 -17.38 13.90 -19.80
N GLU A 116 -17.19 13.24 -20.95
CA GLU A 116 -16.46 13.87 -22.05
C GLU A 116 -17.26 15.13 -22.42
N GLU A 117 -16.67 16.31 -22.59
CA GLU A 117 -15.99 16.65 -23.82
C GLU A 117 -15.13 17.92 -23.69
N LYS A 118 -13.95 17.85 -24.33
CA LYS A 118 -13.19 18.93 -25.00
C LYS A 118 -12.34 19.88 -24.14
N GLU A 119 -11.09 19.49 -23.95
CA GLU A 119 -9.95 20.43 -24.09
C GLU A 119 -9.91 20.93 -25.54
N PRO A 120 -9.50 22.19 -25.81
CA PRO A 120 -8.11 22.27 -26.28
C PRO A 120 -7.33 23.59 -26.04
N PHE A 121 -6.01 23.41 -26.20
CA PHE A 121 -4.96 24.35 -26.58
C PHE A 121 -4.42 25.34 -25.53
N THR A 122 -3.26 24.94 -25.00
CA THR A 122 -2.26 25.74 -24.31
C THR A 122 -1.63 26.74 -25.28
N ASP A 123 -1.75 28.04 -24.99
CA ASP A 123 -1.06 29.11 -25.72
C ASP A 123 0.34 29.28 -25.11
N PHE A 124 1.37 28.88 -25.86
CA PHE A 124 2.77 29.18 -25.53
C PHE A 124 3.13 30.55 -26.11
N PRO A 125 3.46 31.57 -25.31
CA PRO A 125 3.99 32.81 -25.88
C PRO A 125 5.41 32.56 -26.41
N SER A 126 5.55 32.70 -27.74
CA SER A 126 6.79 32.59 -28.49
C SER A 126 7.80 33.67 -28.08
N THR A 127 9.04 33.23 -27.88
CA THR A 127 10.22 34.06 -27.59
C THR A 127 10.58 34.94 -28.79
N VAL A 128 10.49 36.26 -28.63
CA VAL A 128 11.12 37.22 -29.55
C VAL A 128 12.45 37.67 -28.95
N ASN A 129 13.55 37.33 -29.62
CA ASN A 129 14.89 37.83 -29.30
C ASN A 129 15.03 39.32 -29.70
N PRO A 130 15.59 40.18 -28.83
CA PRO A 130 16.28 41.39 -29.26
C PRO A 130 17.81 41.21 -29.28
N PRO A 131 18.55 42.00 -30.09
CA PRO A 131 19.90 41.69 -30.54
C PRO A 131 21.03 42.05 -29.56
N THR A 132 22.16 41.39 -29.79
CA THR A 132 23.45 41.50 -29.10
C THR A 132 24.12 42.89 -29.19
N ALA A 133 24.57 43.42 -28.05
CA ALA A 133 25.72 44.32 -27.95
C ALA A 133 26.53 44.00 -26.68
N LYS A 134 27.82 43.67 -26.85
CA LYS A 134 28.87 43.54 -25.81
C LYS A 134 29.52 44.93 -25.56
N PRO A 135 30.56 45.07 -24.71
CA PRO A 135 30.75 44.72 -23.29
C PRO A 135 31.34 45.89 -22.47
N SER A 136 31.34 45.80 -21.13
CA SER A 136 32.34 46.36 -20.19
C SER A 136 31.83 46.10 -18.77
N THR A 137 32.58 45.99 -17.67
CA THR A 137 33.97 45.77 -17.27
C THR A 137 33.90 45.86 -15.73
N GLU A 138 34.68 45.04 -15.01
CA GLU A 138 35.00 45.19 -13.56
C GLU A 138 33.84 45.03 -12.54
N ASN A 139 33.98 44.46 -11.33
CA ASN A 139 35.12 44.02 -10.53
C ASN A 139 34.66 42.96 -9.49
N GLN A 140 35.56 42.03 -9.14
CA GLN A 140 35.53 41.18 -7.94
C GLN A 140 35.73 42.03 -6.64
N PRO A 141 35.64 41.53 -5.37
CA PRO A 141 35.79 40.14 -4.92
C PRO A 141 34.84 39.62 -3.80
N LEU A 142 35.04 38.34 -3.52
CA LEU A 142 34.48 37.47 -2.48
C LEU A 142 34.64 38.00 -1.04
N GLN A 143 33.65 37.74 -0.19
CA GLN A 143 33.78 37.73 1.28
C GLN A 143 33.16 36.45 1.84
N ASN A 144 34.03 35.60 2.37
CA ASN A 144 33.73 34.41 3.18
C ASN A 144 33.28 34.84 4.60
N THR A 145 32.39 34.07 5.23
CA THR A 145 32.47 33.52 6.61
C THR A 145 31.08 33.33 7.22
N TYR A 146 30.77 32.11 7.67
CA TYR A 146 29.77 31.87 8.72
C TYR A 146 30.46 31.09 9.85
N SER A 147 30.31 31.62 11.07
CA SER A 147 30.75 31.09 12.35
C SER A 147 30.01 29.81 12.76
#